data_AF-A0A6A5Y0Z7-F1
#
_entry.id   AF-A0A6A5Y0Z7-F1
#
_cell.length_a   1.000
_cell.length_b   1.000
_cell.length_c   1.000
_cell.angle_alpha   90.00
_cell.angle_beta   90.00
_cell.angle_gamma   90.00
#
_symmetry.space_group_name_H-M   'P 1'
#
loop_
_entity.id
_entity.type
_entity.pdbx_description
1 polymer ?
#
loop_
_entity_poly.entity_id
_entity_poly.type
_entity_poly.pdbx_seq_one_letter_code
_entity_poly.pdbx_strand_id
1 'polypeptide(L)'
;MYMNIFTALLLPLASVSALPKRAETLIPKSVFDNTANLEQYFTYNYPWGGNTHNGGARMDKDHVKISTPGTLTITAQPVKGQPPAQHGGKNIPINYLSGAVGAKQHFTVPKGGGLSFSGSFQATTTKGTWPAFWLTAVNGWPPEIDMAEWKGSGKISFNTFNTSSVLSWKDVTYSNPGQFHDIRCELRDKNGKDTEVKFWMDGQLQATHVGKDYTGKPFYLVINLQMEGSSGSPGPTTSETFVTHTSIPMNANILARYDIFGEESGGHNIVTDRYIE
;
A
#
# COMPACT_ATOMS: atom_id res chain seq x y z
N MET A 1 77.41 14.27 -17.82
CA MET A 1 76.15 14.24 -18.58
C MET A 1 75.27 13.19 -17.93
N TYR A 2 74.48 13.57 -16.93
CA TYR A 2 73.65 12.65 -16.14
C TYR A 2 72.21 12.69 -16.65
N MET A 3 71.69 11.53 -17.03
CA MET A 3 70.38 11.33 -17.62
C MET A 3 69.41 10.95 -16.50
N ASN A 4 68.47 11.83 -16.17
CA ASN A 4 67.39 11.55 -15.21
C ASN A 4 66.23 10.87 -15.94
N ILE A 5 65.99 9.60 -15.61
CA ILE A 5 64.82 8.85 -16.04
C ILE A 5 63.71 9.13 -15.02
N PHE A 6 62.67 9.84 -15.45
CA PHE A 6 61.44 9.98 -14.66
C PHE A 6 60.56 8.76 -14.86
N THR A 7 60.46 7.92 -13.83
CA THR A 7 59.49 6.83 -13.78
C THR A 7 58.12 7.42 -13.44
N ALA A 8 57.20 7.47 -14.39
CA ALA A 8 55.82 7.89 -14.17
C ALA A 8 55.07 6.76 -13.44
N LEU A 9 54.69 7.00 -12.19
CA LEU A 9 53.86 6.11 -11.40
C LEU A 9 52.40 6.23 -11.89
N LEU A 10 51.91 5.24 -12.66
CA LEU A 10 50.48 5.14 -12.97
C LEU A 10 49.74 4.65 -11.72
N LEU A 11 48.99 5.55 -11.09
CA LEU A 11 48.04 5.22 -10.04
C LEU A 11 46.78 4.58 -10.66
N PRO A 12 46.28 3.44 -10.15
CA PRO A 12 45.03 2.88 -10.60
C PRO A 12 43.88 3.82 -10.21
N LEU A 13 43.04 4.18 -11.19
CA LEU A 13 41.76 4.83 -10.97
C LEU A 13 40.88 3.87 -10.15
N ALA A 14 40.72 4.15 -8.86
CA ALA A 14 39.77 3.44 -8.03
C ALA A 14 38.36 3.69 -8.58
N SER A 15 37.68 2.63 -9.00
CA SER A 15 36.27 2.66 -9.36
C SER A 15 35.48 3.15 -8.16
N VAL A 16 34.88 4.34 -8.26
CA VAL A 16 33.95 4.85 -7.25
C VAL A 16 32.72 3.96 -7.31
N SER A 17 32.62 2.99 -6.39
CA SER A 17 31.40 2.24 -6.16
C SER A 17 30.32 3.23 -5.75
N ALA A 18 29.28 3.38 -6.58
CA ALA A 18 28.13 4.19 -6.26
C ALA A 18 27.53 3.66 -4.94
N LEU A 19 27.52 4.50 -3.91
CA LEU A 19 26.88 4.16 -2.64
C LEU A 19 25.42 3.76 -2.91
N PRO A 20 24.93 2.65 -2.33
CA PRO A 20 23.54 2.24 -2.54
C PRO A 20 22.61 3.36 -2.07
N LYS A 21 21.68 3.77 -2.94
CA LYS A 21 20.70 4.82 -2.64
C LYS A 21 19.91 4.42 -1.38
N ARG A 22 19.95 5.29 -0.37
CA ARG A 22 19.27 5.07 0.92
C ARG A 22 17.75 5.08 0.75
N ALA A 23 17.09 4.45 1.72
CA ALA A 23 15.68 4.63 2.05
C ALA A 23 15.17 6.04 1.85
N GLU A 24 14.10 6.21 1.09
CA GLU A 24 13.27 7.41 1.21
C GLU A 24 11.95 7.04 1.90
N THR A 25 11.58 7.81 2.92
CA THR A 25 10.30 7.69 3.63
C THR A 25 9.29 8.61 2.97
N LEU A 26 8.23 8.02 2.39
CA LEU A 26 7.20 8.78 1.69
C LEU A 26 6.06 9.26 2.61
N ILE A 27 5.65 8.45 3.57
CA ILE A 27 4.69 8.82 4.62
C ILE A 27 5.37 8.47 5.96
N PRO A 28 5.38 9.35 6.97
CA PRO A 28 6.01 9.08 8.25
C PRO A 28 5.06 8.35 9.21
N LYS A 29 5.65 7.72 10.24
CA LYS A 29 4.95 7.06 11.36
C LYS A 29 3.99 7.98 12.09
N SER A 30 4.46 9.21 12.27
CA SER A 30 3.77 10.24 13.02
C SER A 30 2.55 10.81 12.29
N VAL A 31 2.21 10.29 11.11
CA VAL A 31 1.08 10.81 10.30
C VAL A 31 -0.24 10.78 11.06
N PHE A 32 -0.43 9.86 12.01
CA PHE A 32 -1.63 9.78 12.84
C PHE A 32 -1.42 10.27 14.28
N ASP A 33 -0.33 10.98 14.59
CA ASP A 33 -0.11 11.56 15.92
C ASP A 33 -1.09 12.70 16.21
N ASN A 34 -1.53 13.41 15.17
CA ASN A 34 -2.52 14.48 15.26
C ASN A 34 -3.08 14.83 13.87
N THR A 35 -4.15 15.62 13.85
CA THR A 35 -4.82 16.06 12.62
C THR A 35 -3.92 16.86 11.68
N ALA A 36 -3.02 17.70 12.19
CA ALA A 36 -2.14 18.51 11.33
C ALA A 36 -1.17 17.61 10.54
N ASN A 37 -0.62 16.57 11.19
CA ASN A 37 0.22 15.58 10.52
C ASN A 37 -0.58 14.78 9.48
N LEU A 38 -1.80 14.36 9.81
CA LEU A 38 -2.68 13.68 8.84
C LEU A 38 -2.90 14.56 7.60
N GLU A 39 -3.32 15.81 7.81
CA GLU A 39 -3.64 16.76 6.75
C GLU A 39 -2.41 17.18 5.93
N GLN A 40 -1.19 16.96 6.41
CA GLN A 40 0.02 17.15 5.60
C GLN A 40 0.14 16.09 4.49
N TYR A 41 -0.22 14.84 4.77
CA TYR A 41 0.01 13.69 3.88
C TYR A 41 -1.26 13.16 3.20
N PHE A 42 -2.43 13.42 3.78
CA PHE A 42 -3.71 12.87 3.33
C PHE A 42 -4.74 13.98 3.06
N THR A 43 -5.66 13.68 2.15
CA THR A 43 -6.95 14.37 2.01
C THR A 43 -8.04 13.50 2.60
N TYR A 44 -9.13 14.14 3.03
CA TYR A 44 -10.38 13.45 3.34
C TYR A 44 -11.09 13.03 2.05
N ASN A 45 -12.00 12.06 2.18
CA ASN A 45 -12.70 11.39 1.09
C ASN A 45 -11.74 10.64 0.15
N TYR A 46 -12.22 10.31 -1.05
CA TYR A 46 -11.40 9.59 -2.03
C TYR A 46 -10.42 10.54 -2.73
N PRO A 47 -9.16 10.12 -2.97
CA PRO A 47 -8.10 11.01 -3.45
C PRO A 47 -8.27 11.43 -4.92
N TRP A 48 -9.07 10.71 -5.71
CA TRP A 48 -9.47 11.12 -7.06
C TRP A 48 -10.63 12.14 -7.08
N GLY A 49 -11.13 12.52 -5.90
CA GLY A 49 -12.30 13.38 -5.74
C GLY A 49 -13.61 12.61 -5.56
N GLY A 50 -14.60 13.30 -5.01
CA GLY A 50 -15.89 12.72 -4.67
C GLY A 50 -15.89 11.99 -3.31
N ASN A 51 -17.07 11.53 -2.90
CA ASN A 51 -17.31 10.95 -1.58
C ASN A 51 -18.09 9.63 -1.63
N THR A 52 -18.13 8.97 -2.78
CA THR A 52 -18.81 7.68 -2.95
C THR A 52 -18.00 6.77 -3.84
N HIS A 53 -18.14 5.46 -3.65
CA HIS A 53 -17.53 4.44 -4.49
C HIS A 53 -18.57 3.36 -4.83
N ASN A 54 -18.22 2.08 -4.75
CA ASN A 54 -19.06 0.93 -5.09
C ASN A 54 -19.83 0.31 -3.90
N GLY A 55 -19.95 1.03 -2.78
CA GLY A 55 -20.70 0.59 -1.60
C GLY A 55 -21.73 1.62 -1.13
N GLY A 56 -22.47 1.25 -0.09
CA GLY A 56 -23.61 1.98 0.46
C GLY A 56 -23.27 3.08 1.46
N ALA A 57 -22.01 3.50 1.59
CA ALA A 57 -21.61 4.64 2.41
C ALA A 57 -21.17 5.85 1.58
N ARG A 58 -21.48 7.04 2.11
CA ARG A 58 -20.96 8.33 1.65
C ARG A 58 -19.92 8.82 2.65
N MET A 59 -18.74 9.18 2.14
CA MET A 59 -17.59 9.59 2.92
C MET A 59 -17.69 11.07 3.34
N ASP A 60 -17.24 11.38 4.55
CA ASP A 60 -17.05 12.76 5.01
C ASP A 60 -15.94 12.86 6.07
N LYS A 61 -15.57 14.09 6.40
CA LYS A 61 -14.52 14.42 7.37
C LYS A 61 -14.94 14.14 8.82
N ASP A 62 -16.22 14.28 9.16
CA ASP A 62 -16.70 14.16 10.54
C ASP A 62 -16.59 12.72 11.07
N HIS A 63 -16.54 11.76 10.16
CA HIS A 63 -16.33 10.33 10.42
C HIS A 63 -14.86 9.90 10.41
N VAL A 64 -13.92 10.85 10.42
CA VAL A 64 -12.47 10.59 10.48
C VAL A 64 -11.86 11.39 11.62
N LYS A 65 -11.32 10.71 12.63
CA LYS A 65 -10.80 11.35 13.85
C LYS A 65 -9.48 10.78 14.31
N ILE A 66 -8.67 11.63 14.94
CA ILE A 66 -7.52 11.23 15.75
C ILE A 66 -7.81 11.71 17.17
N SER A 67 -8.47 10.86 17.96
CA SER A 67 -8.79 11.16 19.37
C SER A 67 -7.64 10.81 20.30
N THR A 68 -6.80 9.86 19.89
CA THR A 68 -5.61 9.40 20.60
C THR A 68 -4.42 9.52 19.67
N PRO A 69 -3.29 10.15 20.09
CA PRO A 69 -2.09 10.22 19.26
C PRO A 69 -1.65 8.84 18.77
N GLY A 70 -1.36 8.74 17.48
CA GLY A 70 -0.95 7.52 16.80
C GLY A 70 -2.12 6.68 16.28
N THR A 71 -3.37 7.11 16.48
CA THR A 71 -4.56 6.35 16.11
C THR A 71 -5.52 7.15 15.24
N LEU A 72 -5.65 6.72 13.98
CA LEU A 72 -6.77 7.15 13.12
C LEU A 72 -7.98 6.25 13.38
N THR A 73 -9.11 6.86 13.67
CA THR A 73 -10.40 6.21 13.84
C THR A 73 -11.35 6.65 12.74
N ILE A 74 -11.94 5.68 12.04
CA ILE A 74 -12.97 5.90 11.03
C ILE A 74 -14.25 5.22 11.51
N THR A 75 -15.35 5.94 11.54
CA THR A 75 -16.65 5.41 11.98
C THR A 75 -17.65 5.38 10.85
N ALA A 76 -18.63 4.49 10.91
CA ALA A 76 -19.79 4.50 10.03
C ALA A 76 -21.06 4.71 10.86
N GLN A 77 -21.96 5.57 10.37
CA GLN A 77 -23.24 5.89 10.98
C GLN A 77 -24.38 5.52 10.02
N PRO A 78 -25.33 4.65 10.43
CA PRO A 78 -26.55 4.41 9.67
C PRO A 78 -27.39 5.68 9.51
N VAL A 79 -27.86 5.94 8.30
CA VAL A 79 -28.68 7.12 7.95
C VAL A 79 -29.78 6.76 6.96
N LYS A 80 -30.72 7.68 6.75
CA LYS A 80 -31.79 7.56 5.75
C LYS A 80 -31.82 8.82 4.88
N GLY A 81 -32.39 8.69 3.68
CA GLY A 81 -32.68 9.83 2.80
C GLY A 81 -31.46 10.43 2.10
N GLN A 82 -30.31 9.74 2.09
CA GLN A 82 -29.15 10.19 1.33
C GLN A 82 -29.38 10.00 -0.17
N PRO A 83 -28.93 10.94 -1.02
CA PRO A 83 -28.92 10.73 -2.46
C PRO A 83 -28.09 9.48 -2.81
N PRO A 84 -28.54 8.67 -3.79
CA PRO A 84 -27.78 7.49 -4.21
C PRO A 84 -26.42 7.89 -4.79
N ALA A 85 -25.44 6.99 -4.66
CA ALA A 85 -24.21 7.07 -5.42
C ALA A 85 -24.41 6.53 -6.84
N GLN A 86 -23.51 6.90 -7.75
CA GLN A 86 -23.41 6.29 -9.07
C GLN A 86 -22.05 5.63 -9.24
N HIS A 87 -22.05 4.35 -9.61
CA HIS A 87 -20.83 3.63 -9.91
C HIS A 87 -21.12 2.51 -10.92
N GLY A 88 -20.26 2.36 -11.93
CA GLY A 88 -20.44 1.35 -12.98
C GLY A 88 -21.77 1.44 -13.73
N GLY A 89 -22.32 2.65 -13.89
CA GLY A 89 -23.62 2.88 -14.54
C GLY A 89 -24.85 2.49 -13.70
N LYS A 90 -24.68 2.22 -12.39
CA LYS A 90 -25.76 1.82 -11.49
C LYS A 90 -25.94 2.84 -10.36
N ASN A 91 -27.19 3.02 -9.94
CA ASN A 91 -27.52 3.73 -8.71
C ASN A 91 -27.30 2.80 -7.52
N ILE A 92 -26.54 3.25 -6.53
CA ILE A 92 -26.25 2.53 -5.29
C ILE A 92 -26.92 3.30 -4.15
N PRO A 93 -27.86 2.71 -3.41
CA PRO A 93 -28.45 3.34 -2.23
C PRO A 93 -27.36 3.68 -1.20
N ILE A 94 -27.42 4.90 -0.65
CA ILE A 94 -26.56 5.30 0.47
C ILE A 94 -27.36 5.15 1.76
N ASN A 95 -26.92 4.23 2.60
CA ASN A 95 -27.52 3.90 3.89
C ASN A 95 -26.64 4.33 5.07
N TYR A 96 -25.42 4.82 4.79
CA TYR A 96 -24.43 5.18 5.81
C TYR A 96 -23.70 6.47 5.46
N LEU A 97 -23.36 7.25 6.49
CA LEU A 97 -22.24 8.19 6.43
C LEU A 97 -21.02 7.51 7.03
N SER A 98 -19.84 7.73 6.46
CA SER A 98 -18.59 7.10 6.88
C SER A 98 -17.39 7.95 6.51
N GLY A 99 -16.18 7.43 6.66
CA GLY A 99 -14.95 8.16 6.35
C GLY A 99 -14.02 7.43 5.40
N ALA A 100 -13.25 8.23 4.67
CA ALA A 100 -12.11 7.80 3.88
C ALA A 100 -11.00 8.86 3.97
N VAL A 101 -9.75 8.41 3.90
CA VAL A 101 -8.59 9.26 3.66
C VAL A 101 -7.78 8.70 2.50
N GLY A 102 -7.30 9.60 1.65
CA GLY A 102 -6.45 9.28 0.51
C GLY A 102 -5.12 10.03 0.59
N ALA A 103 -4.00 9.37 0.31
CA ALA A 103 -2.71 10.05 0.29
C ALA A 103 -2.68 11.12 -0.81
N LYS A 104 -2.08 12.28 -0.51
CA LYS A 104 -1.94 13.40 -1.47
C LYS A 104 -0.93 13.10 -2.57
N GLN A 105 0.09 12.29 -2.27
CA GLN A 105 1.07 11.86 -3.26
C GLN A 105 0.65 10.57 -3.95
N HIS A 106 1.21 10.33 -5.12
CA HIS A 106 1.06 9.05 -5.82
C HIS A 106 2.27 8.14 -5.58
N PHE A 107 2.05 6.84 -5.74
CA PHE A 107 3.08 5.82 -5.56
C PHE A 107 3.30 5.08 -6.87
N THR A 108 4.55 4.98 -7.32
CA THR A 108 4.89 4.27 -8.56
C THR A 108 6.02 3.29 -8.28
N VAL A 109 5.87 2.03 -8.68
CA VAL A 109 6.98 1.05 -8.64
C VAL A 109 7.92 1.37 -9.81
N PRO A 110 9.17 1.80 -9.56
CA PRO A 110 10.12 2.03 -10.65
C PRO A 110 10.66 0.70 -11.20
N LYS A 111 11.16 0.70 -12.44
CA LYS A 111 11.92 -0.45 -12.96
C LYS A 111 13.14 -0.71 -12.09
N GLY A 112 13.38 -1.98 -11.78
CA GLY A 112 14.46 -2.43 -10.91
C GLY A 112 14.27 -2.11 -9.42
N GLY A 113 13.15 -1.51 -9.01
CA GLY A 113 12.93 -1.09 -7.63
C GLY A 113 11.60 -1.53 -7.02
N GLY A 114 11.17 -0.86 -5.95
CA GLY A 114 10.07 -1.36 -5.14
C GLY A 114 9.39 -0.36 -4.22
N LEU A 115 8.14 -0.69 -3.89
CA LEU A 115 7.36 -0.06 -2.84
C LEU A 115 7.03 -1.06 -1.74
N SER A 116 6.95 -0.65 -0.49
CA SER A 116 6.39 -1.52 0.55
C SER A 116 5.50 -0.68 1.44
N PHE A 117 4.35 -1.19 1.88
CA PHE A 117 3.33 -0.48 2.66
C PHE A 117 3.03 -1.27 3.93
N SER A 118 2.82 -0.60 5.07
CA SER A 118 2.48 -1.30 6.31
C SER A 118 1.66 -0.44 7.27
N GLY A 119 0.85 -1.10 8.10
CA GLY A 119 0.10 -0.49 9.21
C GLY A 119 -0.48 -1.55 10.14
N SER A 120 -0.95 -1.13 11.32
CA SER A 120 -1.63 -2.00 12.27
C SER A 120 -3.12 -1.65 12.33
N PHE A 121 -3.97 -2.66 12.20
CA PHE A 121 -5.41 -2.49 11.95
C PHE A 121 -6.24 -3.26 12.96
N GLN A 122 -7.27 -2.61 13.49
CA GLN A 122 -8.35 -3.22 14.24
C GLN A 122 -9.64 -2.98 13.44
N ALA A 123 -10.15 -4.05 12.84
CA ALA A 123 -11.26 -4.01 11.90
C ALA A 123 -12.42 -4.90 12.34
N THR A 124 -13.63 -4.33 12.28
CA THR A 124 -14.85 -5.11 12.40
C THR A 124 -15.01 -6.05 11.20
N THR A 125 -15.58 -7.22 11.46
CA THR A 125 -15.94 -8.21 10.42
C THR A 125 -17.44 -8.48 10.42
N THR A 126 -18.23 -7.56 10.99
CA THR A 126 -19.68 -7.63 10.97
C THR A 126 -20.20 -7.59 9.54
N LYS A 127 -21.21 -8.41 9.23
CA LYS A 127 -21.83 -8.41 7.90
C LYS A 127 -22.20 -6.99 7.45
N GLY A 128 -21.87 -6.64 6.22
CA GLY A 128 -22.14 -5.32 5.65
C GLY A 128 -21.15 -4.21 6.04
N THR A 129 -20.10 -4.51 6.82
CA THR A 129 -18.97 -3.60 6.97
C THR A 129 -17.88 -3.93 5.96
N TRP A 130 -17.27 -2.91 5.37
CA TRP A 130 -16.17 -3.02 4.41
C TRP A 130 -15.02 -2.06 4.69
N PRO A 131 -14.29 -2.22 5.82
CA PRO A 131 -13.00 -1.57 6.00
C PRO A 131 -12.00 -2.01 4.91
N ALA A 132 -11.17 -1.07 4.44
CA ALA A 132 -10.18 -1.34 3.40
C ALA A 132 -8.91 -0.50 3.54
N PHE A 133 -7.78 -1.11 3.18
CA PHE A 133 -6.46 -0.49 2.97
C PHE A 133 -5.92 -0.96 1.63
N TRP A 134 -5.81 -0.04 0.66
CA TRP A 134 -5.70 -0.45 -0.74
C TRP A 134 -5.05 0.61 -1.63
N LEU A 135 -4.61 0.16 -2.79
CA LEU A 135 -4.03 0.94 -3.87
C LEU A 135 -4.91 0.84 -5.10
N THR A 136 -5.13 1.95 -5.79
CA THR A 136 -5.86 1.95 -7.07
C THR A 136 -5.25 2.90 -8.07
N ALA A 137 -5.58 2.72 -9.34
CA ALA A 137 -5.05 3.46 -10.46
C ALA A 137 -5.27 4.97 -10.34
N VAL A 138 -4.25 5.76 -10.65
CA VAL A 138 -4.45 7.20 -10.92
C VAL A 138 -5.03 7.42 -12.31
N ASN A 139 -4.66 6.56 -13.28
CA ASN A 139 -5.08 6.67 -14.67
C ASN A 139 -5.75 5.38 -15.15
N GLY A 140 -7.02 5.49 -15.54
CA GLY A 140 -7.83 4.35 -15.95
C GLY A 140 -8.11 3.40 -14.78
N TRP A 141 -8.41 2.15 -15.09
CA TRP A 141 -8.47 1.05 -14.14
C TRP A 141 -8.42 -0.27 -14.93
N PRO A 142 -7.65 -1.28 -14.51
CA PRO A 142 -6.68 -1.30 -13.40
C PRO A 142 -5.40 -0.46 -13.66
N PRO A 143 -4.45 -0.33 -12.70
CA PRO A 143 -4.10 -1.28 -11.64
C PRO A 143 -4.88 -1.12 -10.30
N GLU A 144 -5.00 -2.21 -9.52
CA GLU A 144 -5.59 -2.21 -8.17
C GLU A 144 -5.03 -3.33 -7.30
N ILE A 145 -4.64 -2.99 -6.07
CA ILE A 145 -4.10 -3.90 -5.05
C ILE A 145 -4.81 -3.64 -3.74
N ASP A 146 -5.58 -4.62 -3.28
CA ASP A 146 -6.20 -4.58 -1.97
C ASP A 146 -5.28 -5.23 -0.96
N MET A 147 -4.58 -4.40 -0.18
CA MET A 147 -3.62 -4.85 0.82
C MET A 147 -4.31 -5.43 2.06
N ALA A 148 -5.53 -4.99 2.34
CA ALA A 148 -6.44 -5.60 3.29
C ALA A 148 -7.87 -5.14 3.02
N GLU A 149 -8.80 -6.10 2.93
CA GLU A 149 -10.24 -5.83 2.96
C GLU A 149 -10.93 -6.78 3.91
N TRP A 150 -11.86 -6.27 4.71
CA TRP A 150 -12.72 -7.09 5.57
C TRP A 150 -14.14 -7.00 5.05
N LYS A 151 -14.69 -8.09 4.52
CA LYS A 151 -15.99 -8.10 3.81
C LYS A 151 -17.10 -8.76 4.63
N GLY A 152 -17.13 -8.48 5.93
CA GLY A 152 -18.22 -8.91 6.81
C GLY A 152 -18.36 -10.43 7.00
N SER A 153 -17.28 -11.19 6.79
CA SER A 153 -17.28 -12.66 6.72
C SER A 153 -16.39 -13.36 7.76
N GLY A 154 -15.82 -12.60 8.70
CA GLY A 154 -14.79 -13.10 9.63
C GLY A 154 -13.40 -13.31 8.99
N LYS A 155 -13.20 -12.80 7.76
CA LYS A 155 -11.96 -12.91 7.01
C LYS A 155 -11.39 -11.56 6.62
N ILE A 156 -10.10 -11.58 6.33
CA ILE A 156 -9.37 -10.54 5.60
C ILE A 156 -9.04 -11.09 4.20
N SER A 157 -9.23 -10.27 3.17
CA SER A 157 -8.94 -10.60 1.78
C SER A 157 -7.76 -9.77 1.27
N PHE A 158 -6.86 -10.40 0.54
CA PHE A 158 -5.76 -9.79 -0.20
C PHE A 158 -6.02 -9.97 -1.70
N ASN A 159 -6.04 -8.89 -2.48
CA ASN A 159 -6.40 -8.97 -3.90
C ASN A 159 -5.44 -8.20 -4.80
N THR A 160 -5.36 -8.62 -6.06
CA THR A 160 -4.67 -7.90 -7.14
C THR A 160 -5.46 -8.08 -8.43
N PHE A 161 -6.00 -6.98 -8.98
CA PHE A 161 -6.91 -7.00 -10.12
C PHE A 161 -6.21 -6.62 -11.43
N ASN A 162 -6.02 -7.58 -12.33
CA ASN A 162 -5.48 -7.30 -13.67
C ASN A 162 -6.56 -6.87 -14.67
N THR A 163 -7.81 -7.29 -14.44
CA THR A 163 -9.04 -6.76 -15.07
C THR A 163 -10.22 -6.99 -14.09
N SER A 164 -11.46 -6.67 -14.51
CA SER A 164 -12.67 -7.03 -13.75
C SER A 164 -12.93 -8.53 -13.63
N SER A 165 -12.25 -9.37 -14.41
CA SER A 165 -12.44 -10.83 -14.43
C SER A 165 -11.14 -11.62 -14.24
N VAL A 166 -10.00 -10.94 -14.27
CA VAL A 166 -8.68 -11.55 -14.07
C VAL A 166 -8.09 -10.93 -12.81
N LEU A 167 -8.10 -11.68 -11.71
CA LEU A 167 -7.55 -11.27 -10.43
C LEU A 167 -6.86 -12.45 -9.74
N SER A 168 -5.90 -12.13 -8.87
CA SER A 168 -5.39 -13.05 -7.85
C SER A 168 -5.93 -12.64 -6.50
N TRP A 169 -6.39 -13.59 -5.69
CA TRP A 169 -6.94 -13.30 -4.38
C TRP A 169 -6.60 -14.39 -3.35
N LYS A 170 -6.55 -14.00 -2.09
CA LYS A 170 -6.43 -14.90 -0.95
C LYS A 170 -7.26 -14.39 0.22
N ASP A 171 -8.17 -15.23 0.68
CA ASP A 171 -8.83 -15.05 1.97
C ASP A 171 -8.04 -15.72 3.08
N VAL A 172 -7.95 -15.04 4.22
CA VAL A 172 -7.37 -15.56 5.47
C VAL A 172 -8.34 -15.29 6.61
N THR A 173 -8.44 -16.22 7.56
CA THR A 173 -9.22 -16.01 8.78
C THR A 173 -8.67 -14.82 9.54
N TYR A 174 -9.55 -13.88 9.91
CA TYR A 174 -9.19 -12.71 10.72
C TYR A 174 -9.63 -12.95 12.17
N SER A 175 -8.77 -13.63 12.91
CA SER A 175 -9.01 -13.99 14.31
C SER A 175 -8.96 -12.76 15.21
N ASN A 176 -9.76 -12.72 16.28
CA ASN A 176 -9.73 -11.65 17.29
C ASN A 176 -9.90 -10.21 16.73
N PRO A 177 -10.99 -9.90 16.00
CA PRO A 177 -11.17 -8.60 15.35
C PRO A 177 -11.17 -7.37 16.29
N GLY A 178 -11.27 -7.59 17.60
CA GLY A 178 -11.11 -6.55 18.61
C GLY A 178 -9.65 -6.21 18.97
N GLN A 179 -8.67 -6.88 18.37
CA GLN A 179 -7.24 -6.61 18.54
C GLN A 179 -6.64 -6.02 17.27
N PHE A 180 -5.46 -5.40 17.42
CA PHE A 180 -4.68 -4.92 16.28
C PHE A 180 -3.91 -6.07 15.62
N HIS A 181 -3.87 -6.04 14.29
CA HIS A 181 -3.11 -6.95 13.44
C HIS A 181 -2.23 -6.16 12.48
N ASP A 182 -0.99 -6.61 12.31
CA ASP A 182 0.00 -5.95 11.46
C ASP A 182 -0.15 -6.41 10.02
N ILE A 183 -0.45 -5.48 9.12
CA ILE A 183 -0.54 -5.72 7.68
C ILE A 183 0.67 -5.11 6.99
N ARG A 184 1.33 -5.87 6.11
CA ARG A 184 2.39 -5.37 5.24
C ARG A 184 2.21 -5.87 3.81
N CYS A 185 2.36 -4.99 2.83
CA CYS A 185 2.39 -5.32 1.42
C CYS A 185 3.73 -4.90 0.80
N GLU A 186 4.35 -5.74 -0.03
CA GLU A 186 5.59 -5.40 -0.75
C GLU A 186 5.37 -5.54 -2.25
N LEU A 187 5.59 -4.46 -2.99
CA LEU A 187 5.52 -4.36 -4.44
C LEU A 187 6.95 -4.28 -4.97
N ARG A 188 7.33 -5.16 -5.89
CA ARG A 188 8.65 -5.15 -6.53
C ARG A 188 8.50 -5.25 -8.03
N ASP A 189 9.33 -4.52 -8.77
CA ASP A 189 9.45 -4.79 -10.20
C ASP A 189 9.87 -6.24 -10.43
N LYS A 190 9.13 -6.95 -11.27
CA LYS A 190 9.36 -8.37 -11.55
C LYS A 190 10.22 -8.58 -12.81
N ASN A 191 10.03 -7.73 -13.82
CA ASN A 191 10.61 -7.92 -15.16
C ASN A 191 10.66 -6.63 -15.99
N GLY A 192 10.60 -5.46 -15.36
CA GLY A 192 10.51 -4.15 -16.01
C GLY A 192 9.12 -3.77 -16.52
N LYS A 193 8.09 -4.60 -16.26
CA LYS A 193 6.72 -4.46 -16.79
C LYS A 193 5.66 -4.84 -15.75
N ASP A 194 5.77 -6.02 -15.16
CA ASP A 194 4.88 -6.54 -14.15
C ASP A 194 5.43 -6.30 -12.74
N THR A 195 4.54 -6.22 -11.75
CA THR A 195 4.89 -6.03 -10.34
C THR A 195 4.57 -7.30 -9.54
N GLU A 196 5.54 -7.83 -8.81
CA GLU A 196 5.30 -8.85 -7.79
C GLU A 196 4.73 -8.18 -6.52
N VAL A 197 3.67 -8.76 -5.97
CA VAL A 197 2.96 -8.21 -4.81
C VAL A 197 2.92 -9.26 -3.70
N LYS A 198 3.59 -9.03 -2.58
CA LYS A 198 3.62 -9.92 -1.40
C LYS A 198 2.78 -9.34 -0.27
N PHE A 199 1.90 -10.16 0.31
CA PHE A 199 1.02 -9.77 1.40
C PHE A 199 1.41 -10.49 2.68
N TRP A 200 1.49 -9.76 3.78
CA TRP A 200 1.85 -10.26 5.09
C TRP A 200 0.82 -9.83 6.12
N MET A 201 0.53 -10.73 7.06
CA MET A 201 -0.28 -10.48 8.25
C MET A 201 0.46 -11.02 9.47
N ASP A 202 0.65 -10.20 10.50
CA ASP A 202 1.33 -10.55 11.76
C ASP A 202 2.71 -11.16 11.53
N GLY A 203 3.47 -10.58 10.59
CA GLY A 203 4.80 -11.04 10.23
C GLY A 203 4.86 -12.32 9.40
N GLN A 204 3.72 -12.92 9.03
CA GLN A 204 3.64 -14.13 8.19
C GLN A 204 3.21 -13.82 6.76
N LEU A 205 3.91 -14.38 5.77
CA LEU A 205 3.57 -14.24 4.35
C LEU A 205 2.27 -15.02 4.06
N GLN A 206 1.26 -14.32 3.58
CA GLN A 206 -0.06 -14.88 3.28
C GLN A 206 -0.23 -15.22 1.80
N ALA A 207 0.30 -14.37 0.91
CA ALA A 207 0.17 -14.55 -0.53
C ALA A 207 1.27 -13.81 -1.32
N THR A 208 1.56 -14.31 -2.52
CA THR A 208 2.36 -13.62 -3.55
C THR A 208 1.55 -13.59 -4.84
N HIS A 209 1.24 -12.40 -5.35
CA HIS A 209 0.50 -12.17 -6.59
C HIS A 209 1.37 -11.46 -7.63
N VAL A 210 0.84 -11.33 -8.84
CA VAL A 210 1.44 -10.53 -9.91
C VAL A 210 0.43 -9.52 -10.45
N GLY A 211 0.76 -8.25 -10.29
CA GLY A 211 0.13 -7.13 -10.97
C GLY A 211 0.69 -6.98 -12.38
N LYS A 212 -0.10 -7.37 -13.36
CA LYS A 212 0.26 -7.36 -14.78
C LYS A 212 0.31 -5.92 -15.28
N ASP A 213 1.43 -5.51 -15.88
CA ASP A 213 1.63 -4.15 -16.39
C ASP A 213 1.53 -3.05 -15.32
N TYR A 214 1.95 -3.33 -14.08
CA TYR A 214 1.87 -2.37 -12.96
C TYR A 214 3.14 -1.55 -12.78
N THR A 215 4.32 -2.06 -13.19
CA THR A 215 5.58 -1.33 -13.05
C THR A 215 5.52 -0.05 -13.86
N GLY A 216 5.86 1.08 -13.25
CA GLY A 216 5.77 2.41 -13.85
C GLY A 216 4.37 3.04 -13.81
N LYS A 217 3.33 2.34 -13.33
CA LYS A 217 2.00 2.94 -13.17
C LYS A 217 1.83 3.59 -11.80
N PRO A 218 1.25 4.81 -11.74
CA PRO A 218 0.98 5.50 -10.48
C PRO A 218 -0.29 4.99 -9.80
N PHE A 219 -0.21 4.88 -8.47
CA PHE A 219 -1.29 4.47 -7.57
C PHE A 219 -1.68 5.60 -6.61
N TYR A 220 -2.98 5.72 -6.35
CA TYR A 220 -3.51 6.29 -5.13
C TYR A 220 -3.36 5.31 -3.97
N LEU A 221 -3.20 5.83 -2.75
CA LEU A 221 -3.32 5.06 -1.50
C LEU A 221 -4.58 5.48 -0.76
N VAL A 222 -5.40 4.52 -0.33
CA VAL A 222 -6.69 4.78 0.34
C VAL A 222 -6.82 3.94 1.62
N ILE A 223 -7.34 4.57 2.66
CA ILE A 223 -7.84 3.93 3.89
C ILE A 223 -9.29 4.38 4.07
N ASN A 224 -10.24 3.45 4.18
CA ASN A 224 -11.64 3.80 4.37
C ASN A 224 -12.43 2.75 5.14
N LEU A 225 -13.62 3.15 5.58
CA LEU A 225 -14.67 2.25 6.04
C LEU A 225 -15.86 2.34 5.08
N GLN A 226 -15.88 1.49 4.06
CA GLN A 226 -17.05 1.35 3.20
C GLN A 226 -18.10 0.47 3.89
N MET A 227 -19.34 0.54 3.45
CA MET A 227 -20.42 -0.30 3.94
C MET A 227 -21.13 -0.97 2.75
N GLU A 228 -21.70 -2.15 2.97
CA GLU A 228 -22.45 -2.92 1.98
C GLU A 228 -21.66 -3.19 0.68
N GLY A 229 -22.33 -3.44 -0.45
CA GLY A 229 -21.66 -3.84 -1.68
C GLY A 229 -21.05 -5.24 -1.55
N SER A 230 -19.73 -5.36 -1.70
CA SER A 230 -19.04 -6.66 -1.61
C SER A 230 -19.07 -7.27 -0.21
N SER A 231 -19.33 -6.50 0.85
CA SER A 231 -19.55 -7.03 2.21
C SER A 231 -20.98 -7.53 2.47
N GLY A 232 -21.86 -7.45 1.45
CA GLY A 232 -23.25 -7.86 1.52
C GLY A 232 -24.18 -6.88 2.24
N SER A 233 -25.48 -7.16 2.17
CA SER A 233 -26.55 -6.38 2.79
C SER A 233 -27.54 -7.29 3.55
N PRO A 234 -28.33 -6.76 4.51
CA PRO A 234 -28.19 -5.43 5.09
C PRO A 234 -26.91 -5.32 5.96
N GLY A 235 -26.37 -4.12 6.09
CA GLY A 235 -25.36 -3.81 7.10
C GLY A 235 -25.94 -3.51 8.49
N PRO A 236 -25.08 -3.13 9.45
CA PRO A 236 -25.48 -2.90 10.84
C PRO A 236 -26.44 -1.71 11.01
N THR A 237 -27.31 -1.77 12.02
CA THR A 237 -28.26 -0.68 12.33
C THR A 237 -27.76 0.24 13.44
N THR A 238 -26.60 -0.06 14.01
CA THR A 238 -25.85 0.75 14.97
C THR A 238 -24.57 1.27 14.32
N SER A 239 -23.99 2.32 14.90
CA SER A 239 -22.70 2.83 14.42
C SER A 239 -21.59 1.80 14.61
N GLU A 240 -20.72 1.68 13.61
CA GLU A 240 -19.57 0.77 13.60
C GLU A 240 -18.26 1.56 13.56
N THR A 241 -17.16 0.94 14.02
CA THR A 241 -15.85 1.61 14.12
C THR A 241 -14.75 0.75 13.48
N PHE A 242 -13.88 1.40 12.70
CA PHE A 242 -12.62 0.89 12.18
C PHE A 242 -11.49 1.74 12.75
N VAL A 243 -10.48 1.10 13.33
CA VAL A 243 -9.38 1.79 14.00
C VAL A 243 -8.06 1.33 13.41
N THR A 244 -7.16 2.28 13.12
CA THR A 244 -5.80 1.98 12.67
C THR A 244 -4.82 2.66 13.62
N HIS A 245 -3.88 1.90 14.18
CA HIS A 245 -2.85 2.41 15.08
C HIS A 245 -1.47 2.24 14.47
N THR A 246 -0.61 3.23 14.66
CA THR A 246 0.79 3.18 14.22
C THR A 246 1.71 2.86 15.40
N SER A 247 1.64 1.64 15.94
CA SER A 247 2.56 1.19 17.02
C SER A 247 3.49 0.06 16.64
N ILE A 248 4.02 0.09 15.42
CA ILE A 248 5.36 -0.41 15.10
C ILE A 248 5.87 0.62 14.10
N PRO A 249 7.17 0.96 14.11
CA PRO A 249 7.68 1.84 13.09
C PRO A 249 7.08 1.46 11.71
N MET A 250 6.59 2.43 10.93
CA MET A 250 6.99 2.52 9.50
C MET A 250 8.52 2.46 9.37
N ASN A 251 9.12 1.35 9.79
CA ASN A 251 9.95 0.60 8.90
C ASN A 251 8.98 -0.39 8.21
N ALA A 252 7.83 0.05 7.73
CA ALA A 252 7.87 0.41 6.35
C ALA A 252 9.22 1.07 5.96
N ASN A 253 10.12 0.24 5.45
CA ASN A 253 10.29 0.39 4.02
C ASN A 253 8.85 0.39 3.44
N ILE A 254 8.11 1.51 3.45
CA ILE A 254 7.99 2.35 2.30
C ILE A 254 9.15 3.31 2.50
N LEU A 255 10.14 3.46 1.68
CA LEU A 255 10.43 2.84 0.42
C LEU A 255 9.28 2.87 -0.53
N ALA A 256 9.06 4.01 -1.17
CA ALA A 256 9.63 4.02 -2.50
C ALA A 256 11.12 4.11 -2.28
N ARG A 257 11.82 2.97 -2.28
CA ARG A 257 13.21 3.07 -2.68
C ARG A 257 13.11 2.79 -4.14
N TYR A 258 13.70 3.70 -4.87
CA TYR A 258 14.44 3.25 -6.00
C TYR A 258 15.53 2.30 -5.46
N ASP A 259 15.20 1.02 -5.34
CA ASP A 259 16.22 -0.01 -5.33
C ASP A 259 16.70 -0.08 -6.79
N ILE A 260 18.01 -0.03 -7.00
CA ILE A 260 18.59 -0.42 -8.28
C ILE A 260 19.13 -1.81 -7.99
N PHE A 261 18.51 -2.86 -8.52
CA PHE A 261 19.23 -4.10 -8.68
C PHE A 261 20.32 -3.84 -9.73
N GLY A 262 21.56 -3.62 -9.27
CA GLY A 262 22.69 -3.58 -10.18
C GLY A 262 22.72 -4.89 -10.94
N GLU A 263 22.82 -4.84 -12.26
CA GLU A 263 23.30 -5.98 -13.03
C GLU A 263 24.64 -6.36 -12.42
N GLU A 264 24.72 -7.53 -11.78
CA GLU A 264 25.99 -8.22 -11.66
C GLU A 264 26.43 -8.53 -13.09
N SER A 265 27.19 -7.63 -13.68
CA SER A 265 27.94 -7.89 -14.89
C SER A 265 28.81 -9.11 -14.61
N GLY A 266 28.49 -10.23 -15.27
CA GLY A 266 29.20 -11.49 -15.16
C GLY A 266 30.71 -11.29 -15.31
N GLY A 267 31.41 -11.32 -14.19
CA GLY A 267 32.86 -11.42 -14.14
C GLY A 267 33.24 -12.88 -14.17
N HIS A 268 33.62 -13.39 -15.34
CA HIS A 268 34.33 -14.64 -15.49
C HIS A 268 35.56 -14.66 -14.57
N ASN A 269 35.52 -15.43 -13.47
CA ASN A 269 36.74 -15.84 -12.80
C ASN A 269 37.36 -16.99 -13.59
N ILE A 270 38.26 -16.63 -14.50
CA ILE A 270 39.32 -17.53 -14.96
C ILE A 270 40.25 -17.70 -13.76
N VAL A 271 40.10 -18.80 -13.02
CA VAL A 271 41.18 -19.28 -12.15
C VAL A 271 42.10 -20.10 -13.04
N THR A 272 43.18 -19.46 -13.49
CA THR A 272 44.33 -20.19 -14.03
C THR A 272 45.09 -20.82 -12.85
N ASP A 273 45.14 -22.15 -12.83
CA ASP A 273 46.21 -22.88 -12.18
C ASP A 273 47.57 -22.45 -12.76
N ARG A 274 48.52 -22.11 -11.87
CA ARG A 274 49.92 -22.57 -11.92
C ARG A 274 50.78 -22.04 -10.75
N TYR A 275 51.10 -22.95 -9.82
CA TYR A 275 52.44 -23.43 -9.44
C TYR A 275 53.61 -22.48 -9.07
N ILE A 276 54.30 -22.88 -7.97
CA ILE A 276 55.71 -22.66 -7.54
C ILE A 276 55.93 -21.33 -6.79
N GLU A 277 56.48 -21.24 -5.57
CA GLU A 277 57.46 -22.05 -4.81
C GLU A 277 56.96 -22.59 -3.46
#